data_AF-A0A2E8K0C2-F1
#
_entry.id   AF-A0A2E8K0C2-F1
#
_cell.length_a   1.000
_cell.length_b   1.000
_cell.length_c   1.000
_cell.angle_alpha   90.00
_cell.angle_beta   90.00
_cell.angle_gamma   90.00
#
_symmetry.space_group_name_H-M   'P 1'
#
loop_
_entity.id
_entity.type
_entity.pdbx_description
1 polymer ?
#
loop_
_entity_poly.entity_id
_entity_poly.type
_entity_poly.pdbx_seq_one_letter_code
_entity_poly.pdbx_strand_id
1 'polypeptide(L)'
;MVDTFSVGEGDSNASIQFDFLDGNSFLVEIAWDGALTGREAFDLIEAEGQAFDFEFQYESYSFGDFLTGVNIEQSYNYGTGTAPDYVDVWHYWTAEADDAWMLSSIGFSSRLLVDGSRDAWVFGTTDGPFQIPAPATLALFGLIPIGKKRRR
;
A
#
# COMPACT_ATOMS: atom_id res chain seq x y z
N MET A 1 7.95 -4.78 11.86
CA MET A 1 8.92 -4.04 11.03
C MET A 1 8.27 -3.92 9.67
N VAL A 2 8.44 -2.80 8.99
CA VAL A 2 7.83 -2.61 7.66
C VAL A 2 8.96 -2.64 6.66
N ASP A 3 8.94 -3.63 5.77
CA ASP A 3 9.85 -3.65 4.63
C ASP A 3 9.22 -2.86 3.48
N THR A 4 10.02 -2.05 2.80
CA THR A 4 9.56 -1.13 1.76
C THR A 4 10.25 -1.43 0.44
N PHE A 5 9.45 -1.55 -0.61
CA PHE A 5 9.90 -1.80 -1.97
C PHE A 5 9.41 -0.69 -2.91
N SER A 6 10.03 -0.59 -4.06
CA SER A 6 9.64 0.36 -5.10
C SER A 6 9.62 -0.32 -6.45
N VAL A 7 8.55 -0.08 -7.21
CA VAL A 7 8.34 -0.64 -8.55
C VAL A 7 7.82 0.44 -9.50
N GLY A 8 8.01 0.24 -10.81
CA GLY A 8 7.56 1.17 -11.83
C GLY A 8 8.39 2.45 -11.96
N GLU A 9 8.04 3.23 -12.97
CA GLU A 9 8.59 4.55 -13.29
C GLU A 9 7.44 5.46 -13.78
N GLY A 10 7.52 6.76 -13.50
CA GLY A 10 6.54 7.73 -13.99
C GLY A 10 6.39 8.94 -13.07
N ASP A 11 5.52 9.86 -13.47
CA ASP A 11 5.28 11.11 -12.73
C ASP A 11 4.23 10.95 -11.61
N SER A 12 3.35 9.94 -11.67
CA SER A 12 2.37 9.65 -10.62
C SER A 12 2.91 8.61 -9.64
N ASN A 13 2.61 8.78 -8.36
CA ASN A 13 2.99 7.84 -7.30
C ASN A 13 1.81 7.41 -6.41
N ALA A 14 1.92 6.22 -5.83
CA ALA A 14 0.97 5.67 -4.85
C ALA A 14 1.69 4.64 -3.99
N SER A 15 1.09 4.31 -2.85
CA SER A 15 1.58 3.21 -2.00
C SER A 15 0.51 2.14 -1.77
N ILE A 16 0.95 0.88 -1.76
CA ILE A 16 0.11 -0.27 -1.40
C ILE A 16 0.74 -1.01 -0.23
N GLN A 17 0.01 -1.08 0.88
CA GLN A 17 0.41 -1.80 2.09
C GLN A 17 -0.22 -3.19 2.14
N PHE A 18 0.53 -4.19 2.63
CA PHE A 18 0.05 -5.54 2.88
C PHE A 18 0.36 -5.95 4.31
N ASP A 19 -0.68 -6.24 5.10
CA ASP A 19 -0.56 -6.65 6.50
C ASP A 19 -0.96 -8.13 6.65
N PHE A 20 0.00 -8.94 7.08
CA PHE A 20 -0.12 -10.39 7.22
C PHE A 20 -0.41 -10.81 8.67
N LEU A 21 -1.00 -11.99 8.84
CA LEU A 21 -1.32 -12.57 10.16
C LEU A 21 -0.10 -12.92 11.01
N ASP A 22 1.05 -13.13 10.39
CA ASP A 22 2.31 -13.39 11.09
C ASP A 22 2.93 -12.12 11.71
N GLY A 23 2.29 -10.96 11.50
CA GLY A 23 2.71 -9.66 12.00
C GLY A 23 3.69 -8.93 11.08
N ASN A 24 3.98 -9.47 9.90
CA ASN A 24 4.74 -8.77 8.88
C ASN A 24 3.86 -7.79 8.12
N SER A 25 4.44 -6.63 7.81
CA SER A 25 3.81 -5.59 6.99
C SER A 25 4.79 -5.20 5.89
N PHE A 26 4.28 -5.06 4.67
CA PHE A 26 5.06 -4.66 3.51
C PHE A 26 4.44 -3.42 2.88
N LEU A 27 5.27 -2.48 2.45
CA LEU A 27 4.85 -1.29 1.73
C LEU A 27 5.49 -1.30 0.35
N VAL A 28 4.67 -1.24 -0.70
CA VAL A 28 5.14 -1.12 -2.08
C VAL A 28 4.81 0.28 -2.58
N GLU A 29 5.84 1.05 -2.87
CA GLU A 29 5.75 2.34 -3.55
C GLU A 29 5.72 2.11 -5.06
N ILE A 30 4.73 2.69 -5.73
CA ILE A 30 4.48 2.46 -7.15
C ILE A 30 4.60 3.80 -7.88
N ALA A 31 5.35 3.83 -8.97
CA ALA A 31 5.38 4.95 -9.91
C ALA A 31 4.84 4.52 -11.29
N TRP A 32 4.03 5.37 -11.92
CA TRP A 32 3.47 5.10 -13.26
C TRP A 32 3.12 6.38 -14.02
N ASP A 33 2.93 6.23 -15.33
CA ASP A 33 2.34 7.25 -16.21
C ASP A 33 0.96 6.81 -16.72
N GLY A 34 0.05 7.77 -16.88
CA GLY A 34 -1.29 7.52 -17.43
C GLY A 34 -2.28 6.95 -16.41
N ALA A 35 -3.16 6.05 -16.86
CA ALA A 35 -4.19 5.45 -16.03
C ALA A 35 -3.72 4.07 -15.54
N LEU A 36 -3.88 3.82 -14.24
CA LEU A 36 -3.56 2.54 -13.61
C LEU A 36 -4.65 2.20 -12.60
N THR A 37 -5.26 1.03 -12.75
CA THR A 37 -6.19 0.49 -11.74
C THR A 37 -5.44 -0.18 -10.60
N GLY A 38 -6.09 -0.37 -9.45
CA GLY A 38 -5.52 -1.14 -8.34
C GLY A 38 -5.17 -2.58 -8.73
N ARG A 39 -5.91 -3.18 -9.67
CA ARG A 39 -5.56 -4.48 -10.27
C ARG A 39 -4.27 -4.41 -11.09
N GLU A 40 -4.19 -3.48 -12.03
CA GLU A 40 -3.00 -3.33 -12.89
C GLU A 40 -1.77 -2.96 -12.07
N ALA A 41 -1.94 -2.30 -10.93
CA ALA A 41 -0.87 -2.06 -9.96
C ALA A 41 -0.31 -3.37 -9.38
N PHE A 42 -1.15 -4.38 -9.10
CA PHE A 42 -0.67 -5.70 -8.68
C PHE A 42 0.06 -6.43 -9.80
N ASP A 43 -0.48 -6.36 -11.03
CA ASP A 43 0.19 -6.93 -12.20
C ASP A 43 1.57 -6.29 -12.43
N LEU A 44 1.70 -4.97 -12.18
CA LEU A 44 2.96 -4.23 -12.23
C LEU A 44 3.93 -4.69 -11.13
N ILE A 45 3.45 -4.86 -9.89
CA ILE A 45 4.28 -5.36 -8.78
C ILE A 45 4.80 -6.77 -9.10
N GLU A 46 3.95 -7.68 -9.57
CA GLU A 46 4.33 -9.04 -9.93
C GLU A 46 5.35 -9.06 -11.09
N ALA A 47 5.18 -8.18 -12.08
CA ALA A 47 6.07 -8.11 -13.24
C ALA A 47 7.44 -7.47 -12.93
N GLU A 48 7.47 -6.47 -12.06
CA GLU A 48 8.65 -5.61 -11.83
C GLU A 48 9.29 -5.75 -10.44
N GLY A 49 8.70 -6.55 -9.56
CA GLY A 49 9.22 -6.90 -8.23
C GLY A 49 10.50 -7.74 -8.26
N GLN A 50 11.50 -7.42 -9.09
CA GLN A 50 12.73 -8.22 -9.19
C GLN A 50 13.56 -8.23 -7.89
N ALA A 51 13.26 -7.32 -6.96
CA ALA A 51 13.92 -7.21 -5.67
C ALA A 51 13.26 -8.04 -4.56
N PHE A 52 12.05 -8.57 -4.78
CA PHE A 52 11.28 -9.30 -3.77
C PHE A 52 10.25 -10.24 -4.39
N ASP A 53 10.00 -11.39 -3.78
CA ASP A 53 8.98 -12.29 -4.29
C ASP A 53 7.58 -11.70 -4.03
N PHE A 54 6.76 -11.56 -5.07
CA PHE A 54 5.35 -11.16 -4.99
C PHE A 54 4.50 -12.03 -5.91
N GLU A 55 3.48 -12.65 -5.34
CA GLU A 55 2.45 -13.37 -6.10
C GLU A 55 1.08 -13.10 -5.47
N PHE A 56 0.03 -13.14 -6.29
CA PHE A 56 -1.33 -12.91 -5.80
C PHE A 56 -2.36 -13.77 -6.51
N GLN A 57 -3.44 -14.04 -5.81
CA GLN A 57 -4.53 -14.93 -6.23
C GLN A 57 -5.86 -14.23 -6.01
N TYR A 58 -6.78 -14.46 -6.94
CA TYR A 58 -8.09 -13.85 -6.90
C TYR A 58 -9.12 -14.68 -7.65
N GLU A 59 -10.37 -14.40 -7.35
CA GLU A 59 -11.51 -14.90 -8.11
C GLU A 59 -12.26 -13.72 -8.74
N SER A 60 -12.48 -13.79 -10.05
CA SER A 60 -13.26 -12.76 -10.76
C SER A 60 -14.74 -13.03 -10.66
N TYR A 61 -15.47 -12.02 -10.22
CA TYR A 61 -16.93 -11.99 -10.20
C TYR A 61 -17.46 -10.89 -11.12
N SER A 62 -18.75 -10.93 -11.44
CA SER A 62 -19.40 -9.88 -12.26
C SER A 62 -19.41 -8.50 -11.60
N PHE A 63 -19.19 -8.44 -10.28
CA PHE A 63 -19.15 -7.21 -9.49
C PHE A 63 -17.72 -6.77 -9.13
N GLY A 64 -16.69 -7.46 -9.60
CA GLY A 64 -15.29 -7.13 -9.32
C GLY A 64 -14.46 -8.37 -8.98
N ASP A 65 -13.19 -8.13 -8.69
CA ASP A 65 -12.27 -9.20 -8.30
C ASP A 65 -12.16 -9.31 -6.79
N PHE A 66 -12.21 -10.54 -6.30
CA PHE A 66 -12.07 -10.89 -4.90
C PHE A 66 -10.66 -11.45 -4.66
N LEU A 67 -9.84 -10.74 -3.88
CA LEU A 67 -8.47 -11.17 -3.56
C LEU A 67 -8.52 -12.32 -2.55
N THR A 68 -8.01 -13.48 -2.93
CA THR A 68 -8.04 -14.70 -2.12
C THR A 68 -6.69 -15.05 -1.51
N GLY A 69 -5.58 -14.62 -2.12
CA GLY A 69 -4.25 -14.92 -1.62
C GLY A 69 -3.21 -13.88 -2.01
N VAL A 70 -2.25 -13.64 -1.12
CA VAL A 70 -1.05 -12.86 -1.40
C VAL A 70 0.14 -13.58 -0.78
N ASN A 71 1.22 -13.69 -1.55
CA ASN A 71 2.53 -14.13 -1.11
C ASN A 71 3.51 -12.97 -1.29
N ILE A 72 4.21 -12.59 -0.22
CA ILE A 72 5.34 -11.66 -0.27
C ILE A 72 6.50 -12.26 0.53
N GLU A 73 7.63 -12.49 -0.13
CA GLU A 73 8.81 -13.10 0.47
C GLU A 73 8.48 -14.46 1.15
N GLN A 74 8.49 -14.51 2.48
CA GLN A 74 8.16 -15.70 3.29
C GLN A 74 6.77 -15.63 3.92
N SER A 75 6.02 -14.56 3.66
CA SER A 75 4.70 -14.30 4.24
C SER A 75 3.61 -14.66 3.23
N TYR A 76 2.72 -15.57 3.61
CA TYR A 76 1.62 -15.99 2.76
C TYR A 76 0.33 -16.11 3.55
N ASN A 77 -0.73 -15.48 3.06
CA ASN A 77 -2.08 -15.70 3.57
C ASN A 77 -3.06 -15.93 2.42
N TYR A 78 -3.96 -16.89 2.65
CA TYR A 78 -5.05 -17.24 1.76
C TYR A 78 -6.32 -17.40 2.56
N GLY A 79 -7.44 -16.94 2.00
CA GLY A 79 -8.75 -17.14 2.58
C GLY A 79 -9.88 -16.68 1.69
N THR A 80 -11.08 -17.16 2.03
CA THR A 80 -12.30 -16.94 1.23
C THR A 80 -13.51 -16.53 2.08
N GLY A 81 -13.32 -16.29 3.40
CA GLY A 81 -14.40 -15.91 4.30
C GLY A 81 -15.18 -17.13 4.78
N THR A 82 -14.54 -17.94 5.61
CA THR A 82 -15.12 -19.10 6.26
C THR A 82 -15.97 -18.68 7.47
N ALA A 83 -17.17 -19.25 7.56
CA ALA A 83 -18.08 -19.04 8.70
C ALA A 83 -17.47 -19.60 10.02
N PRO A 84 -17.81 -19.04 11.19
CA PRO A 84 -18.85 -18.03 11.43
C PRO A 84 -18.39 -16.57 11.35
N ASP A 85 -17.08 -16.32 11.44
CA ASP A 85 -16.55 -14.96 11.60
C ASP A 85 -16.24 -14.28 10.27
N TYR A 86 -16.01 -15.04 9.19
CA TYR A 86 -15.74 -14.54 7.84
C TYR A 86 -14.53 -13.59 7.73
N VAL A 87 -13.60 -13.65 8.69
CA VAL A 87 -12.44 -12.74 8.78
C VAL A 87 -11.20 -13.26 8.05
N ASP A 88 -11.14 -14.53 7.66
CA ASP A 88 -10.10 -15.11 6.80
C ASP A 88 -10.28 -14.63 5.34
N VAL A 89 -10.18 -13.32 5.16
CA VAL A 89 -10.23 -12.62 3.87
C VAL A 89 -9.25 -11.45 3.90
N TRP A 90 -8.85 -11.01 2.72
CA TRP A 90 -8.13 -9.76 2.54
C TRP A 90 -9.13 -8.59 2.51
N HIS A 91 -9.06 -7.73 3.52
CA HIS A 91 -9.86 -6.51 3.59
C HIS A 91 -9.16 -5.37 2.88
N TYR A 92 -9.87 -4.72 1.96
CA TYR A 92 -9.32 -3.63 1.15
C TYR A 92 -9.62 -2.28 1.78
N TRP A 93 -8.57 -1.48 1.95
CA TRP A 93 -8.61 -0.15 2.55
C TRP A 93 -8.02 0.87 1.58
N THR A 94 -8.57 2.08 1.62
CA THR A 94 -8.12 3.20 0.79
C THR A 94 -8.05 4.46 1.64
N ALA A 95 -7.06 5.30 1.34
CA ALA A 95 -6.90 6.65 1.83
C ALA A 95 -6.27 7.51 0.71
N GLU A 96 -6.36 8.82 0.84
CA GLU A 96 -5.67 9.76 -0.06
C GLU A 96 -4.76 10.65 0.80
N ALA A 97 -3.50 10.84 0.41
CA ALA A 97 -2.54 11.65 1.17
C ALA A 97 -2.54 11.33 2.68
N ASP A 98 -2.85 12.30 3.54
CA ASP A 98 -2.86 12.15 5.01
C ASP A 98 -4.24 11.80 5.60
N ASP A 99 -5.22 11.46 4.76
CA ASP A 99 -6.56 11.12 5.22
C ASP A 99 -6.59 9.79 5.99
N ALA A 100 -7.68 9.61 6.76
CA ALA A 100 -7.91 8.39 7.50
C ALA A 100 -8.23 7.21 6.57
N TRP A 101 -7.78 6.02 6.94
CA TRP A 101 -8.13 4.78 6.26
C TRP A 101 -9.63 4.52 6.29
N MET A 102 -10.17 4.16 5.13
CA MET A 102 -11.56 3.76 4.96
C MET A 102 -11.61 2.38 4.31
N LEU A 103 -12.50 1.51 4.79
CA LEU A 103 -12.81 0.26 4.08
C LEU A 103 -13.37 0.61 2.71
N SER A 104 -12.79 -0.01 1.68
CA SER A 104 -13.24 0.20 0.31
C SER A 104 -14.59 -0.48 0.08
N SER A 105 -15.48 0.23 -0.60
CA SER A 105 -16.76 -0.31 -1.09
C SER A 105 -16.69 -0.77 -2.55
N ILE A 106 -15.50 -0.67 -3.17
CA ILE A 106 -15.24 -1.10 -4.54
C ILE A 106 -14.05 -2.06 -4.58
N GLY A 107 -14.06 -3.01 -5.51
CA GLY A 107 -12.91 -3.86 -5.77
C GLY A 107 -11.76 -3.08 -6.40
N PHE A 108 -10.53 -3.52 -6.14
CA PHE A 108 -9.30 -2.96 -6.73
C PHE A 108 -9.26 -2.97 -8.25
N SER A 109 -9.97 -3.89 -8.92
CA SER A 109 -10.15 -3.87 -10.37
C SER A 109 -11.00 -2.71 -10.90
N SER A 110 -11.76 -2.04 -10.03
CA SER A 110 -12.56 -0.85 -10.37
C SER A 110 -12.00 0.45 -9.80
N ARG A 111 -11.02 0.39 -8.89
CA ARG A 111 -10.37 1.59 -8.36
C ARG A 111 -9.32 2.06 -9.36
N LEU A 112 -9.48 3.30 -9.81
CA LEU A 112 -8.43 4.02 -10.53
C LEU A 112 -7.52 4.70 -9.50
N LEU A 113 -6.22 4.46 -9.58
CA LEU A 113 -5.24 5.14 -8.75
C LEU A 113 -5.00 6.56 -9.25
N VAL A 114 -4.78 7.48 -8.32
CA VAL A 114 -4.36 8.85 -8.59
C VAL A 114 -3.06 9.14 -7.84
N ASP A 115 -2.37 10.20 -8.24
CA ASP A 115 -1.15 10.63 -7.56
C ASP A 115 -1.41 10.90 -6.06
N GLY A 116 -0.62 10.25 -5.20
CA GLY A 116 -0.77 10.27 -3.75
C GLY A 116 -1.79 9.28 -3.18
N SER A 117 -2.37 8.38 -3.99
CA SER A 117 -3.26 7.33 -3.50
C SER A 117 -2.54 6.39 -2.53
N ARG A 118 -3.26 5.96 -1.50
CA ARG A 118 -2.79 5.00 -0.52
C ARG A 118 -3.80 3.88 -0.40
N ASP A 119 -3.35 2.68 -0.66
CA ASP A 119 -4.17 1.47 -0.61
C ASP A 119 -3.56 0.50 0.40
N ALA A 120 -4.38 -0.35 0.98
CA ALA A 120 -3.90 -1.39 1.88
C ALA A 120 -4.77 -2.64 1.87
N TRP A 121 -4.15 -3.77 2.11
CA TRP A 121 -4.77 -5.07 2.22
C TRP A 121 -4.40 -5.72 3.55
N VAL A 122 -5.40 -5.98 4.37
CA VAL A 122 -5.23 -6.51 5.73
C VAL A 122 -5.92 -7.86 5.84
N PHE A 123 -5.18 -8.91 6.19
CA PHE A 123 -5.73 -10.25 6.29
C PHE A 123 -6.17 -10.60 7.72
N GLY A 124 -7.29 -11.32 7.85
CA GLY A 124 -7.63 -11.99 9.11
C GLY A 124 -8.28 -11.11 10.20
N THR A 125 -8.52 -9.83 9.92
CA THR A 125 -9.12 -8.87 10.88
C THR A 125 -9.91 -7.78 10.16
N THR A 126 -10.84 -7.14 10.88
CA THR A 126 -11.57 -5.94 10.42
C THR A 126 -10.90 -4.64 10.86
N ASP A 127 -9.78 -4.72 11.58
CA ASP A 127 -9.01 -3.55 11.98
C ASP A 127 -8.35 -2.90 10.76
N GLY A 128 -8.14 -1.58 10.85
CA GLY A 128 -7.46 -0.83 9.81
C GLY A 128 -5.98 -1.19 9.68
N PRO A 129 -5.32 -0.74 8.60
CA PRO A 129 -3.92 -1.04 8.34
C PRO A 129 -2.99 -0.57 9.46
N PHE A 130 -1.89 -1.30 9.64
CA PHE A 130 -0.83 -0.93 10.58
C PHE A 130 -0.32 0.47 10.26
N GLN A 131 -0.09 1.28 11.30
CA GLN A 131 0.38 2.66 11.11
C GLN A 131 1.87 2.66 10.79
N ILE A 132 2.21 2.96 9.53
CA ILE A 132 3.58 3.16 9.08
C ILE A 132 3.98 4.61 9.38
N PRO A 133 4.99 4.87 10.23
CA PRO A 133 5.46 6.23 10.47
C PRO A 133 6.01 6.82 9.16
N ALA A 134 5.57 8.03 8.80
CA ALA A 134 6.13 8.73 7.65
C ALA A 134 7.66 8.77 7.75
N PRO A 135 8.41 8.62 6.64
CA PRO A 135 9.85 8.79 6.64
C PRO A 135 10.16 10.13 7.29
N ALA A 136 10.94 10.10 8.38
CA ALA A 136 11.29 11.30 9.12
C ALA A 136 12.10 12.22 8.18
N THR A 137 11.40 13.09 7.47
CA THR A 137 12.03 14.11 6.64
C THR A 137 12.71 15.06 7.61
N LEU A 138 14.01 14.88 7.81
CA LEU A 138 14.86 15.77 8.58
C LEU A 138 14.78 17.15 7.94
N ALA A 139 13.88 18.00 8.45
CA ALA A 139 13.86 19.41 8.13
C ALA A 139 15.18 20.03 8.60
N LEU A 140 16.15 20.12 7.70
CA LEU A 140 17.38 20.90 7.86
C LEU A 140 16.98 22.38 7.93
N PHE A 141 16.53 22.83 9.10
CA PHE A 141 16.45 24.25 9.40
C PHE A 141 17.88 24.80 9.42
N GLY A 142 18.26 25.43 8.32
CA GLY A 142 19.52 26.15 8.19
C GLY A 142 19.66 27.19 9.30
N LEU A 143 20.65 26.99 10.17
CA LEU A 143 21.13 27.99 11.12
C LEU A 143 21.69 29.18 10.32
N ILE A 144 20.93 30.26 10.18
CA ILE A 144 21.45 31.54 9.70
C ILE A 144 22.30 32.15 10.83
N PRO A 145 23.62 32.38 10.65
CA PRO A 145 24.39 33.10 11.63
C PRO A 145 23.99 34.57 11.61
N ILE A 146 23.41 35.08 12.71
CA ILE A 146 23.14 36.50 12.89
C ILE A 146 24.49 37.23 13.02
N GLY A 147 24.94 37.81 11.91
CA GLY A 147 26.11 38.69 11.85
C GLY A 147 25.91 39.96 12.68
N LYS A 148 26.84 40.19 13.62
CA LYS A 148 26.99 41.40 14.45
C LYS A 148 26.92 42.69 13.62
N LYS A 149 25.99 43.59 13.96
CA LYS A 149 26.10 45.01 13.59
C LYS A 149 26.57 45.83 14.80
N ARG A 150 27.87 46.11 14.85
CA ARG A 150 28.47 47.20 15.65
C ARG A 150 27.75 48.50 15.31
N ARG A 151 27.24 49.23 16.31
CA ARG A 151 26.94 50.66 16.19
C ARG A 151 27.92 51.43 17.06
N ARG A 152 28.39 52.52 16.45
CA ARG A 152 29.42 53.48 16.89
C ARG A 152 29.07 54.15 18.21
#